data_AF-A0A7L4C1W2-F1
#
_entry.id   AF-A0A7L4C1W2-F1
#
_cell.length_a   1.000
_cell.length_b   1.000
_cell.length_c   1.000
_cell.angle_alpha   90.00
_cell.angle_beta   90.00
_cell.angle_gamma   90.00
#
_symmetry.space_group_name_H-M   'P 1'
#
loop_
_entity.id
_entity.type
_entity.pdbx_description
1 polymer ?
#
loop_
_entity_poly.entity_id
_entity_poly.type
_entity_poly.pdbx_seq_one_letter_code
_entity_poly.pdbx_strand_id
1 'polypeptide(L)'
;APGPRSYTTLRDEAVKLFNSLQQLESERDPVPLMQGVLQTCLDLPPLVDEIYCQLVKQTTEPPAPGGQGDLHYWQLLTCMSCTFLPSPPVLRFLRFHLDRTESRFPASEMAKYACFIREALGKTKGRECVPSLEEILVLMRRQEMICTVHCPGAPACSVAISSHTTAEEVARELVSRLGLSQSPNLFALYEQSRRREQPVGSTTLLADVLTRFE
;
A
#
# COMPACT_ATOMS: atom_id res chain seq x y z
N ALA A 1 -8.15 -18.35 -10.48
CA ALA A 1 -6.69 -18.16 -10.50
C ALA A 1 -6.34 -17.44 -11.79
N PRO A 2 -5.81 -16.22 -11.74
CA PRO A 2 -5.19 -15.63 -12.93
C PRO A 2 -4.04 -16.57 -13.36
N GLY A 3 -3.90 -16.81 -14.66
CA GLY A 3 -2.88 -17.74 -15.19
C GLY A 3 -1.46 -17.31 -14.80
N PRO A 4 -0.46 -18.21 -14.89
CA PRO A 4 0.92 -17.86 -14.59
C PRO A 4 1.37 -16.73 -15.52
N ARG A 5 1.68 -15.57 -14.94
CA ARG A 5 2.25 -14.44 -15.67
C ARG A 5 3.63 -14.88 -16.18
N SER A 6 3.80 -14.90 -17.49
CA SER A 6 5.06 -15.28 -18.11
C SER A 6 6.02 -14.09 -18.11
N TYR A 7 6.77 -13.92 -17.02
CA TYR A 7 7.90 -12.99 -16.99
C TYR A 7 9.02 -13.46 -17.93
N THR A 8 9.75 -12.50 -18.50
CA THR A 8 10.90 -12.75 -19.38
C THR A 8 12.20 -12.75 -18.56
N THR A 9 13.18 -11.91 -18.89
CA THR A 9 14.38 -11.74 -18.05
C THR A 9 14.19 -10.60 -17.07
N LEU A 10 14.88 -10.62 -15.91
CA LEU A 10 14.84 -9.51 -14.95
C LEU A 10 15.18 -8.16 -15.60
N ARG A 11 16.10 -8.15 -16.56
CA ARG A 11 16.47 -6.96 -17.31
C ARG A 11 15.32 -6.46 -18.17
N ASP A 12 14.65 -7.35 -18.89
CA ASP A 12 13.52 -6.99 -19.76
C ASP A 12 12.33 -6.50 -18.92
N GLU A 13 12.06 -7.12 -17.78
CA GLU A 13 11.03 -6.66 -16.85
C GLU A 13 11.37 -5.30 -16.23
N ALA A 14 12.64 -5.04 -15.90
CA ALA A 14 13.07 -3.71 -15.45
C ALA A 14 12.85 -2.62 -16.52
N VAL A 15 13.10 -2.94 -17.81
CA VAL A 15 12.83 -2.02 -18.92
C VAL A 15 11.33 -1.80 -19.10
N LYS A 16 10.50 -2.84 -19.00
CA LYS A 16 9.04 -2.71 -19.05
C LYS A 16 8.52 -1.82 -17.91
N LEU A 17 9.02 -2.02 -16.69
CA LEU A 17 8.63 -1.20 -15.56
C LEU A 17 9.05 0.27 -15.74
N PHE A 18 10.25 0.51 -16.27
CA PHE A 18 10.66 1.88 -16.61
C PHE A 18 9.68 2.53 -17.60
N ASN A 19 9.26 1.81 -18.65
CA ASN A 19 8.26 2.31 -19.59
C ASN A 19 6.90 2.56 -18.92
N SER A 20 6.48 1.68 -18.00
CA SER A 20 5.27 1.89 -17.18
C SER A 20 5.37 3.15 -16.31
N LEU A 21 6.53 3.41 -15.71
CA LEU A 21 6.76 4.65 -14.96
C LEU A 21 6.70 5.89 -15.87
N GLN A 22 7.19 5.82 -17.10
CA GLN A 22 7.05 6.95 -18.05
C GLN A 22 5.60 7.17 -18.47
N GLN A 23 4.85 6.09 -18.75
CA GLN A 23 3.43 6.18 -19.08
C GLN A 23 2.62 6.85 -17.95
N LEU A 24 3.00 6.56 -16.70
CA LEU A 24 2.33 7.07 -15.50
C LEU A 24 2.23 8.61 -15.47
N GLU A 25 3.19 9.34 -16.05
CA GLU A 25 3.20 10.82 -16.06
C GLU A 25 1.96 11.44 -16.69
N SER A 26 1.38 10.74 -17.67
CA SER A 26 0.27 11.23 -18.51
C SER A 26 -1.02 10.42 -18.34
N GLU A 27 -1.00 9.40 -17.49
CA GLU A 27 -2.10 8.46 -17.34
C GLU A 27 -3.30 9.12 -16.63
N ARG A 28 -4.51 8.94 -17.17
CA ARG A 28 -5.71 9.53 -16.57
C ARG A 28 -6.26 8.69 -15.43
N ASP A 29 -6.15 7.38 -15.57
CA ASP A 29 -6.51 6.40 -14.55
C ASP A 29 -5.25 5.60 -14.16
N PRO A 30 -4.40 6.15 -13.26
CA PRO A 30 -3.10 5.55 -12.96
C PRO A 30 -3.21 4.29 -12.09
N VAL A 31 -4.38 4.00 -11.50
CA VAL A 31 -4.55 2.96 -10.46
C VAL A 31 -4.22 1.56 -10.99
N PRO A 32 -4.75 1.10 -12.13
CA PRO A 32 -4.42 -0.24 -12.65
C PRO A 32 -2.94 -0.37 -13.03
N LEU A 33 -2.34 0.72 -13.54
CA LEU A 33 -0.93 0.75 -13.91
C LEU A 33 -0.04 0.65 -12.66
N MET A 34 -0.37 1.40 -11.59
CA MET A 34 0.30 1.31 -10.30
C MET A 34 0.19 -0.11 -9.72
N GLN A 35 -1.00 -0.72 -9.75
CA GLN A 35 -1.19 -2.10 -9.29
C GLN A 35 -0.33 -3.10 -10.09
N GLY A 36 -0.23 -2.91 -11.42
CA GLY A 36 0.63 -3.72 -12.28
C GLY A 36 2.12 -3.62 -11.94
N VAL A 37 2.61 -2.42 -11.64
CA VAL A 37 3.99 -2.18 -11.17
C VAL A 37 4.24 -2.86 -9.83
N LEU A 38 3.34 -2.66 -8.85
CA LEU A 38 3.42 -3.29 -7.53
C LEU A 38 3.45 -4.80 -7.66
N GLN A 39 2.57 -5.37 -8.50
CA GLN A 39 2.47 -6.82 -8.66
C GLN A 39 3.73 -7.42 -9.28
N THR A 40 4.32 -6.72 -10.25
CA THR A 40 5.62 -7.14 -10.81
C THR A 40 6.72 -7.11 -9.75
N CYS A 41 6.72 -6.13 -8.84
CA CYS A 41 7.67 -6.08 -7.73
C CYS A 41 7.44 -7.20 -6.71
N LEU A 42 6.17 -7.57 -6.44
CA LEU A 42 5.83 -8.70 -5.58
C LEU A 42 6.33 -10.02 -6.17
N ASP A 43 6.11 -10.22 -7.47
CA ASP A 43 6.50 -11.44 -8.18
C ASP A 43 8.01 -11.51 -8.46
N LEU A 44 8.68 -10.36 -8.59
CA LEU A 44 10.11 -10.22 -8.85
C LEU A 44 10.78 -9.30 -7.81
N PRO A 45 11.02 -9.78 -6.57
CA PRO A 45 11.61 -8.98 -5.49
C PRO A 45 12.92 -8.25 -5.82
N PRO A 46 13.83 -8.75 -6.69
CA PRO A 46 15.01 -8.00 -7.10
C PRO A 46 14.73 -6.63 -7.75
N LEU A 47 13.50 -6.39 -8.23
CA LEU A 47 13.11 -5.13 -8.86
C LEU A 47 12.64 -4.07 -7.87
N VAL A 48 12.39 -4.42 -6.60
CA VAL A 48 11.90 -3.46 -5.58
C VAL A 48 12.86 -2.28 -5.44
N ASP A 49 14.15 -2.56 -5.24
CA ASP A 49 15.19 -1.53 -5.10
C ASP A 49 15.33 -0.67 -6.37
N GLU A 50 15.20 -1.30 -7.55
CA GLU A 50 15.25 -0.60 -8.83
C GLU A 50 14.10 0.41 -8.94
N ILE A 51 12.87 0.01 -8.58
CA ILE A 51 11.71 0.91 -8.65
C ILE A 51 11.80 2.03 -7.62
N TYR A 52 12.30 1.78 -6.41
CA TYR A 52 12.60 2.87 -5.47
C TYR A 52 13.62 3.86 -6.06
N CYS A 53 14.70 3.37 -6.67
CA CYS A 53 15.71 4.23 -7.29
C CYS A 53 15.14 5.04 -8.47
N GLN A 54 14.34 4.41 -9.33
CA GLN A 54 13.69 5.07 -10.46
C GLN A 54 12.71 6.13 -9.99
N LEU A 55 11.88 5.86 -8.99
CA LEU A 55 10.95 6.85 -8.44
C LEU A 55 11.68 8.03 -7.81
N VAL A 56 12.71 7.79 -6.99
CA VAL A 56 13.56 8.85 -6.42
C VAL A 56 14.20 9.70 -7.51
N LYS A 57 14.64 9.09 -8.62
CA LYS A 57 15.17 9.81 -9.77
C LYS A 57 14.09 10.72 -10.39
N GLN A 58 12.90 10.18 -10.66
CA GLN A 58 11.82 10.93 -11.31
C GLN A 58 11.29 12.09 -10.44
N THR A 59 11.34 11.96 -9.11
CA THR A 59 10.94 13.03 -8.16
C THR A 59 12.08 13.96 -7.77
N THR A 60 13.30 13.74 -8.27
CA THR A 60 14.44 14.65 -8.04
C THR A 60 14.50 15.71 -9.13
N GLU A 61 14.15 16.94 -8.76
CA GLU A 61 14.18 18.11 -9.66
C GLU A 61 13.35 17.89 -10.95
N PRO A 62 12.07 17.49 -10.82
CA PRO A 62 11.21 17.28 -11.97
C PRO A 62 10.98 18.62 -12.72
N PRO A 63 10.72 18.59 -14.04
CA PRO A 63 10.47 19.80 -14.83
C PRO A 63 9.31 20.67 -14.32
N ALA A 64 8.29 20.03 -13.72
CA ALA A 64 7.14 20.69 -13.12
C ALA A 64 6.87 20.11 -11.71
N PRO A 65 7.60 20.57 -10.67
CA PRO A 65 7.39 20.10 -9.30
C PRO A 65 5.97 20.35 -8.83
N GLY A 66 5.32 19.31 -8.29
CA GLY A 66 3.92 19.35 -7.88
C GLY A 66 2.90 19.28 -9.02
N GLY A 67 3.36 19.18 -10.28
CA GLY A 67 2.51 18.88 -11.42
C GLY A 67 1.95 17.45 -11.36
N GLN A 68 0.91 17.16 -12.15
CA GLN A 68 0.22 15.87 -12.10
C GLN A 68 1.15 14.66 -12.24
N GLY A 69 2.05 14.66 -13.23
CA GLY A 69 2.99 13.56 -13.44
C GLY A 69 3.96 13.35 -12.26
N ASP A 70 4.48 14.43 -11.67
CA ASP A 70 5.31 14.37 -10.46
C ASP A 70 4.52 13.76 -9.29
N LEU A 71 3.27 14.21 -9.08
CA LEU A 71 2.41 13.66 -8.02
C LEU A 71 2.09 12.18 -8.23
N HIS A 72 1.94 11.69 -9.47
CA HIS A 72 1.74 10.26 -9.71
C HIS A 72 2.96 9.43 -9.25
N TYR A 73 4.19 9.95 -9.39
CA TYR A 73 5.37 9.28 -8.84
C TYR A 73 5.36 9.23 -7.32
N TRP A 74 5.01 10.32 -6.66
CA TRP A 74 4.85 10.35 -5.19
C TRP A 74 3.77 9.40 -4.69
N GLN A 75 2.67 9.27 -5.44
CA GLN A 75 1.58 8.34 -5.15
C GLN A 75 1.99 6.88 -5.32
N LEU A 76 2.72 6.54 -6.38
CA LEU A 76 3.26 5.19 -6.53
C LEU A 76 4.31 4.89 -5.45
N LEU A 77 5.17 5.86 -5.10
CA LEU A 77 6.12 5.72 -4.00
C LEU A 77 5.43 5.50 -2.65
N THR A 78 4.27 6.14 -2.45
CA THR A 78 3.38 5.92 -1.30
C THR A 78 2.90 4.47 -1.28
N CYS A 79 2.36 3.96 -2.38
CA CYS A 79 1.91 2.56 -2.48
C CYS A 79 3.06 1.57 -2.26
N MET A 80 4.24 1.82 -2.86
CA MET A 80 5.45 1.04 -2.65
C MET A 80 5.81 0.99 -1.16
N SER A 81 5.80 2.12 -0.46
CA SER A 81 6.16 2.21 0.97
C SER A 81 5.21 1.47 1.91
N CYS A 82 3.95 1.31 1.53
CA CYS A 82 2.97 0.49 2.26
C CYS A 82 3.08 -1.00 1.95
N THR A 83 3.80 -1.38 0.88
CA THR A 83 3.85 -2.75 0.37
C THR A 83 5.19 -3.44 0.63
N PHE A 84 6.29 -2.75 0.34
CA PHE A 84 7.64 -3.29 0.34
C PHE A 84 8.57 -2.47 1.24
N LEU A 85 9.64 -3.10 1.68
CA LEU A 85 10.80 -2.40 2.26
C LEU A 85 11.96 -2.51 1.28
N PRO A 86 12.63 -1.39 0.92
CA PRO A 86 13.87 -1.46 0.17
C PRO A 86 15.01 -2.05 1.01
N SER A 87 16.09 -2.46 0.34
CA SER A 87 17.31 -2.86 1.03
C SER A 87 17.89 -1.71 1.89
N PRO A 88 18.69 -2.00 2.94
CA PRO A 88 19.20 -0.97 3.84
C PRO A 88 19.94 0.20 3.16
N PRO A 89 20.78 -0.01 2.12
CA PRO A 89 21.39 1.10 1.38
C PRO A 89 20.36 1.99 0.68
N VAL A 90 19.39 1.39 -0.03
CA VAL A 90 18.35 2.13 -0.75
C VAL A 90 17.40 2.83 0.22
N LEU A 91 17.09 2.22 1.37
CA LEU A 91 16.29 2.85 2.43
C LEU A 91 16.95 4.13 2.97
N ARG A 92 18.28 4.11 3.21
CA ARG A 92 19.01 5.32 3.64
C ARG A 92 18.97 6.40 2.56
N PHE A 93 19.16 6.02 1.31
CA PHE A 93 19.10 6.95 0.17
C PHE A 93 17.70 7.56 0.03
N LEU A 94 16.65 6.74 0.13
CA LEU A 94 15.26 7.19 0.12
C LEU A 94 15.00 8.19 1.26
N ARG A 95 15.35 7.87 2.51
CA ARG A 95 15.17 8.78 3.65
C ARG A 95 15.82 10.14 3.43
N PHE A 96 17.05 10.17 2.93
CA PHE A 96 17.73 11.41 2.56
C PHE A 96 16.94 12.22 1.51
N HIS A 97 16.39 11.55 0.49
CA HIS A 97 15.56 12.20 -0.52
C HIS A 97 14.25 12.77 0.07
N LEU A 98 13.60 12.06 0.98
CA LEU A 98 12.39 12.53 1.68
C LEU A 98 12.70 13.79 2.52
N ASP A 99 13.74 13.73 3.35
CA ASP A 99 14.17 14.86 4.19
C ASP A 99 14.52 16.09 3.34
N ARG A 100 15.23 15.89 2.22
CA ARG A 100 15.56 16.97 1.28
C ARG A 100 14.31 17.57 0.64
N THR A 101 13.33 16.75 0.27
CA THR A 101 12.07 17.23 -0.33
C THR A 101 11.29 18.11 0.63
N GLU A 102 11.16 17.68 1.89
CA GLU A 102 10.46 18.45 2.91
C GLU A 102 11.16 19.77 3.26
N SER A 103 12.49 19.76 3.29
CA SER A 103 13.28 20.98 3.53
C SER A 103 13.19 21.98 2.37
N ARG A 104 13.21 21.50 1.12
CA ARG A 104 13.22 22.36 -0.08
C ARG A 104 11.83 22.87 -0.46
N PHE A 105 10.80 22.06 -0.28
CA PHE A 105 9.42 22.36 -0.68
C PHE A 105 8.47 22.24 0.51
N PRO A 106 8.67 23.03 1.58
CA PRO A 106 7.84 22.94 2.78
C PRO A 106 6.36 23.19 2.45
N ALA A 107 5.47 22.47 3.14
CA ALA A 107 4.02 22.51 2.96
C ALA A 107 3.46 22.13 1.56
N SER A 108 4.31 21.72 0.62
CA SER A 108 3.89 21.19 -0.69
C SER A 108 3.19 19.82 -0.56
N GLU A 109 2.47 19.41 -1.60
CA GLU A 109 1.95 18.04 -1.68
C GLU A 109 3.07 17.00 -1.64
N MET A 110 4.22 17.26 -2.28
CA MET A 110 5.37 16.36 -2.25
C MET A 110 5.90 16.18 -0.82
N ALA A 111 5.98 17.25 -0.03
CA ALA A 111 6.38 17.18 1.37
C ALA A 111 5.38 16.37 2.23
N LYS A 112 4.07 16.47 1.95
CA LYS A 112 3.05 15.66 2.63
C LYS A 112 3.16 14.17 2.28
N TYR A 113 3.40 13.84 1.01
CA TYR A 113 3.72 12.46 0.62
C TYR A 113 5.01 11.97 1.27
N ALA A 114 6.06 12.78 1.29
CA ALA A 114 7.33 12.41 1.89
C ALA A 114 7.21 12.08 3.38
N CYS A 115 6.45 12.90 4.13
CA CYS A 115 6.14 12.64 5.52
C CYS A 115 5.38 11.31 5.70
N PHE A 116 4.31 11.09 4.93
CA PHE A 116 3.54 9.84 4.97
C PHE A 116 4.40 8.61 4.64
N ILE A 117 5.21 8.67 3.58
CA ILE A 117 6.10 7.59 3.16
C ILE A 117 7.08 7.23 4.29
N ARG A 118 7.65 8.23 4.97
CA ARG A 118 8.59 7.99 6.08
C ARG A 118 7.92 7.26 7.24
N GLU A 119 6.68 7.62 7.58
CA GLU A 119 5.89 6.92 8.60
C GLU A 119 5.55 5.49 8.17
N ALA A 120 5.10 5.31 6.93
CA ALA A 120 4.74 4.01 6.37
C ALA A 120 5.94 3.04 6.39
N LEU A 121 7.13 3.49 5.98
CA LEU A 121 8.37 2.70 6.04
C LEU A 121 8.75 2.25 7.47
N GLY A 122 8.28 2.96 8.51
CA GLY A 122 8.48 2.55 9.90
C GLY A 122 7.52 1.44 10.37
N LYS A 123 6.41 1.23 9.65
CA LYS A 123 5.35 0.28 10.01
C LYS A 123 5.31 -0.95 9.10
N THR A 124 5.71 -0.80 7.83
CA THR A 124 5.67 -1.88 6.83
C THR A 124 6.58 -3.04 7.23
N LYS A 125 6.05 -4.26 7.21
CA LYS A 125 6.77 -5.51 7.53
C LYS A 125 6.83 -6.49 6.37
N GLY A 126 6.30 -6.10 5.20
CA GLY A 126 6.03 -6.97 4.05
C GLY A 126 4.55 -7.35 3.99
N ARG A 127 4.03 -7.46 2.77
CA ARG A 127 2.64 -7.81 2.46
C ARG A 127 2.58 -9.16 1.73
N GLU A 128 1.48 -9.89 1.91
CA GLU A 128 1.21 -11.11 1.13
C GLU A 128 0.61 -10.80 -0.24
N CYS A 129 -0.07 -9.66 -0.37
CA CYS A 129 -0.71 -9.20 -1.59
C CYS A 129 -0.34 -7.73 -1.83
N VAL A 130 -0.29 -7.33 -3.11
CA VAL A 130 -0.22 -5.90 -3.42
C VAL A 130 -1.52 -5.21 -3.02
N PRO A 131 -1.52 -3.89 -2.78
CA PRO A 131 -2.75 -3.13 -2.57
C PRO A 131 -3.82 -3.39 -3.65
N SER A 132 -5.07 -3.53 -3.21
CA SER A 132 -6.23 -3.59 -4.11
C SER A 132 -6.44 -2.26 -4.84
N LEU A 133 -7.28 -2.23 -5.89
CA LEU A 133 -7.56 -0.97 -6.60
C LEU A 133 -8.16 0.09 -5.65
N GLU A 134 -9.03 -0.34 -4.72
CA GLU A 134 -9.60 0.54 -3.69
C GLU A 134 -8.54 1.06 -2.71
N GLU A 135 -7.60 0.19 -2.30
CA GLU A 135 -6.50 0.59 -1.43
C GLU A 135 -5.60 1.64 -2.10
N ILE A 136 -5.24 1.41 -3.37
CA ILE A 136 -4.43 2.36 -4.14
C ILE A 136 -5.16 3.70 -4.27
N LEU A 137 -6.46 3.69 -4.58
CA LEU A 137 -7.26 4.91 -4.70
C LEU A 137 -7.23 5.79 -3.45
N VAL A 138 -7.33 5.18 -2.25
CA VAL A 138 -7.27 5.95 -0.99
C VAL A 138 -5.84 6.33 -0.61
N LEU A 139 -4.84 5.46 -0.88
CA LEU A 139 -3.42 5.76 -0.63
C LEU A 139 -2.91 6.91 -1.50
N MET A 140 -3.39 7.04 -2.73
CA MET A 140 -3.14 8.19 -3.60
C MET A 140 -3.60 9.52 -3.00
N ARG A 141 -4.45 9.49 -1.98
CA ARG A 141 -4.93 10.65 -1.22
C ARG A 141 -4.43 10.66 0.23
N ARG A 142 -3.61 9.67 0.61
CA ARG A 142 -3.13 9.40 1.98
C ARG A 142 -4.30 9.25 2.97
N GLN A 143 -5.34 8.54 2.54
CA GLN A 143 -6.56 8.27 3.31
C GLN A 143 -6.64 6.80 3.74
N GLU A 144 -7.47 6.52 4.74
CA GLU A 144 -7.80 5.16 5.20
C GLU A 144 -8.91 4.55 4.34
N MET A 145 -8.91 3.23 4.22
CA MET A 145 -10.02 2.46 3.63
C MET A 145 -11.13 2.27 4.65
N ILE A 146 -12.35 2.02 4.20
CA ILE A 146 -13.47 1.63 5.06
C ILE A 146 -13.72 0.14 4.91
N CYS A 147 -13.51 -0.62 5.98
CA CYS A 147 -13.87 -2.02 6.08
C CYS A 147 -15.22 -2.18 6.77
N THR A 148 -16.13 -2.97 6.21
CA THR A 148 -17.40 -3.31 6.86
C THR A 148 -17.31 -4.70 7.46
N VAL A 149 -17.48 -4.78 8.79
CA VAL A 149 -17.47 -6.03 9.55
C VAL A 149 -18.89 -6.41 9.94
N HIS A 150 -19.30 -7.62 9.56
CA HIS A 150 -20.62 -8.16 9.91
C HIS A 150 -20.57 -8.86 11.27
N CYS A 151 -21.49 -8.49 12.15
CA CYS A 151 -21.58 -9.03 13.50
C CYS A 151 -22.81 -9.95 13.63
N PRO A 152 -22.68 -11.15 14.23
CA PRO A 152 -23.84 -12.02 14.47
C PRO A 152 -24.88 -11.34 15.36
N GLY A 153 -26.12 -11.20 14.88
CA GLY A 153 -27.23 -10.62 15.65
C GLY A 153 -27.10 -9.12 15.94
N ALA A 154 -26.15 -8.42 15.30
CA ALA A 154 -25.96 -6.98 15.45
C ALA A 154 -25.80 -6.31 14.08
N PRO A 155 -26.02 -4.98 13.97
CA PRO A 155 -25.74 -4.24 12.75
C PRO A 155 -24.27 -4.37 12.33
N ALA A 156 -24.04 -4.29 11.02
CA ALA A 156 -22.68 -4.23 10.50
C ALA A 156 -21.97 -2.97 11.01
N CYS A 157 -20.68 -3.12 11.31
CA CYS A 157 -19.84 -2.05 11.83
C CYS A 157 -18.86 -1.61 10.74
N SER A 158 -18.83 -0.31 10.45
CA SER A 158 -17.80 0.26 9.58
C SER A 158 -16.57 0.67 10.42
N VAL A 159 -15.40 0.26 9.97
CA VAL A 159 -14.11 0.51 10.62
C VAL A 159 -13.15 1.10 9.59
N ALA A 160 -12.51 2.21 9.94
CA ALA A 160 -11.44 2.76 9.13
C ALA A 160 -10.17 1.94 9.33
N ILE A 161 -9.55 1.52 8.24
CA ILE A 161 -8.33 0.71 8.27
C ILE A 161 -7.25 1.32 7.37
N SER A 162 -6.01 1.22 7.83
CA SER A 162 -4.82 1.54 7.05
C SER A 162 -4.23 0.28 6.41
N SER A 163 -3.22 0.45 5.56
CA SER A 163 -2.41 -0.66 5.01
C SER A 163 -1.69 -1.50 6.08
N HIS A 164 -1.61 -1.00 7.32
CA HIS A 164 -0.91 -1.64 8.45
C HIS A 164 -1.85 -2.15 9.54
N THR A 165 -3.16 -1.92 9.41
CA THR A 165 -4.13 -2.30 10.44
C THR A 165 -4.31 -3.82 10.48
N THR A 166 -4.11 -4.38 11.65
CA THR A 166 -4.20 -5.82 11.92
C THR A 166 -5.62 -6.25 12.31
N ALA A 167 -5.90 -7.55 12.14
CA ALA A 167 -7.16 -8.13 12.58
C ALA A 167 -7.39 -7.99 14.09
N GLU A 168 -6.32 -8.05 14.89
CA GLU A 168 -6.40 -7.86 16.35
C GLU A 168 -6.83 -6.44 16.74
N GLU A 169 -6.29 -5.42 16.08
CA GLU A 169 -6.65 -4.03 16.35
C GLU A 169 -8.13 -3.78 16.10
N VAL A 170 -8.65 -4.25 14.96
CA VAL A 170 -10.07 -4.13 14.63
C VAL A 170 -10.94 -4.99 15.55
N ALA A 171 -10.54 -6.21 15.89
CA ALA A 171 -11.28 -7.05 16.83
C ALA A 171 -11.40 -6.36 18.20
N ARG A 172 -10.30 -5.78 18.72
CA ARG A 172 -10.29 -5.03 19.98
C ARG A 172 -11.19 -3.80 19.93
N GLU A 173 -11.14 -3.04 18.84
CA GLU A 173 -11.98 -1.88 18.61
C GLU A 173 -13.47 -2.26 18.62
N LEU A 174 -13.85 -3.33 17.92
CA LEU A 174 -15.23 -3.81 17.87
C LEU A 174 -15.72 -4.35 19.22
N VAL A 175 -14.89 -5.11 19.95
CA VAL A 175 -15.21 -5.57 21.30
C VAL A 175 -15.52 -4.38 22.21
N SER A 176 -14.73 -3.31 22.12
CA SER A 176 -14.97 -2.09 22.88
C SER A 176 -16.26 -1.38 22.45
N ARG A 177 -16.50 -1.22 21.13
CA ARG A 177 -17.69 -0.55 20.59
C ARG A 177 -18.99 -1.27 20.90
N LEU A 178 -18.95 -2.61 20.97
CA LEU A 178 -20.11 -3.45 21.27
C LEU A 178 -20.33 -3.65 22.78
N GLY A 179 -19.52 -3.05 23.65
CA GLY A 179 -19.66 -3.16 25.10
C GLY A 179 -19.27 -4.55 25.66
N LEU A 180 -18.41 -5.28 24.94
CA LEU A 180 -18.03 -6.66 25.25
C LEU A 180 -16.70 -6.76 26.02
N SER A 181 -16.12 -5.64 26.46
CA SER A 181 -14.80 -5.59 27.11
C SER A 181 -14.69 -6.37 28.43
N GLN A 182 -15.81 -6.69 29.08
CA GLN A 182 -15.85 -7.50 30.31
C GLN A 182 -16.15 -8.98 30.05
N SER A 183 -16.33 -9.37 28.80
CA SER A 183 -16.56 -10.76 28.43
C SER A 183 -15.31 -11.60 28.73
N PRO A 184 -15.45 -12.79 29.35
CA PRO A 184 -14.33 -13.71 29.54
C PRO A 184 -13.93 -14.44 28.24
N ASN A 185 -14.70 -14.26 27.16
CA ASN A 185 -14.51 -14.96 25.89
C ASN A 185 -13.58 -14.19 24.94
N LEU A 186 -12.91 -14.94 24.07
CA LEU A 186 -12.11 -14.39 22.98
C LEU A 186 -13.00 -14.11 21.76
N PHE A 187 -12.70 -13.01 21.08
CA PHE A 187 -13.33 -12.62 19.81
C PHE A 187 -12.28 -12.56 18.72
N ALA A 188 -12.66 -12.97 17.51
CA ALA A 188 -11.79 -12.97 16.34
C ALA A 188 -12.59 -12.56 15.11
N LEU A 189 -11.88 -12.01 14.11
CA LEU A 189 -12.45 -11.77 12.80
C LEU A 189 -12.42 -13.06 11.98
N TYR A 190 -13.43 -13.22 11.11
CA TYR A 190 -13.53 -14.35 10.20
C TYR A 190 -13.61 -13.84 8.76
N GLU A 191 -12.88 -14.52 7.88
CA GLU A 191 -13.03 -14.39 6.44
C GLU A 191 -14.14 -15.36 6.01
N GLN A 192 -15.26 -14.83 5.49
CA GLN A 192 -16.42 -15.63 5.12
C GLN A 192 -16.77 -15.47 3.65
N SER A 193 -16.87 -16.61 2.96
CA SER A 193 -17.41 -16.75 1.61
C SER A 193 -18.54 -17.78 1.61
N ARG A 194 -19.26 -17.94 0.49
CA ARG A 194 -20.34 -18.94 0.37
C ARG A 194 -19.91 -20.38 0.67
N ARG A 195 -18.61 -20.69 0.60
CA ARG A 195 -18.08 -22.06 0.70
C ARG A 195 -17.10 -22.25 1.86
N ARG A 196 -16.65 -21.18 2.50
CA ARG A 196 -15.57 -21.23 3.48
C ARG A 196 -15.77 -20.14 4.53
N GLU A 197 -15.57 -20.53 5.77
CA GLU A 197 -15.43 -19.62 6.90
C GLU A 197 -14.13 -20.01 7.61
N GLN A 198 -13.23 -19.04 7.79
CA GLN A 198 -11.96 -19.28 8.46
C GLN A 198 -11.60 -18.10 9.37
N PRO A 199 -10.98 -18.37 10.52
CA PRO A 199 -10.50 -17.29 11.38
C PRO A 199 -9.35 -16.54 10.69
N VAL A 200 -9.34 -15.23 10.82
CA VAL A 200 -8.24 -14.36 10.39
C VAL A 200 -7.21 -14.32 11.53
N GLY A 201 -5.94 -14.55 11.20
CA GLY A 201 -4.84 -14.48 12.18
C GLY A 201 -4.74 -13.09 12.81
N SER A 202 -4.42 -13.02 14.11
CA SER A 202 -4.39 -11.74 14.85
C SER A 202 -3.45 -10.71 14.22
N THR A 203 -2.28 -11.15 13.74
CA THR A 203 -1.27 -10.31 13.11
C THR A 203 -1.50 -10.08 11.61
N THR A 204 -2.53 -10.70 11.02
CA THR A 204 -2.83 -10.56 9.60
C THR A 204 -3.31 -9.13 9.32
N LEU A 205 -2.76 -8.53 8.27
CA LEU A 205 -3.19 -7.22 7.78
C LEU A 205 -4.54 -7.35 7.10
N LEU A 206 -5.52 -6.55 7.50
CA LEU A 206 -6.86 -6.62 6.91
C LEU A 206 -6.87 -6.19 5.45
N ALA A 207 -5.99 -5.28 5.05
CA ALA A 207 -5.81 -4.89 3.66
C ALA A 207 -5.43 -6.08 2.75
N ASP A 208 -4.62 -7.02 3.23
CA ASP A 208 -4.31 -8.26 2.50
C ASP A 208 -5.53 -9.19 2.40
N VAL A 209 -6.35 -9.27 3.46
CA VAL A 209 -7.61 -10.04 3.43
C VAL A 209 -8.56 -9.45 2.40
N LEU A 210 -8.74 -8.13 2.39
CA LEU A 210 -9.61 -7.44 1.44
C LEU A 210 -9.12 -7.62 0.00
N THR A 211 -7.81 -7.56 -0.24
CA THR A 211 -7.26 -7.78 -1.58
C THR A 211 -7.58 -9.18 -2.09
N ARG A 212 -7.58 -10.21 -1.24
CA ARG A 212 -7.93 -11.57 -1.65
C ARG A 212 -9.40 -11.73 -2.09
N PHE A 213 -10.25 -10.75 -1.78
CA PHE A 213 -11.65 -10.72 -2.23
C PHE A 213 -11.86 -10.00 -3.55
N GLU A 214 -10.85 -9.26 -4.04
CA GLU A 214 -10.84 -8.64 -5.37
C GLU A 214 -10.70 -9.71 -6.48
#